data_AF-A0A0R0ASC3-F1
#
_entry.id   AF-A0A0R0ASC3-F1
#
_cell.length_a   1.000
_cell.length_b   1.000
_cell.length_c   1.000
_cell.angle_alpha   90.00
_cell.angle_beta   90.00
_cell.angle_gamma   90.00
#
_symmetry.space_group_name_H-M   'P 1'
#
loop_
_entity.id
_entity.type
_entity.pdbx_description
1 polymer ?
#
loop_
_entity_poly.entity_id
_entity_poly.type
_entity_poly.pdbx_seq_one_letter_code
_entity_poly.pdbx_strand_id
1 'polypeptide(L)'
;MLRLLFALLLCAPLAADAAVLSMEETFAAYAHVITQNDEDAKTALRSSLRTADPDNYPDIGDVVDALYAFENLATGFEEPAASAINARRETIHCRVVRIEEDSSSHRGVVDYQCALPDVSGAFDAYRENLARSRAGDPDGDALRTFLGIYAATLRDAPDTTYTARAEFSRVGDNGPWSSADMLFLGLNLLKELMPFSAWDERIEAEKDTHRVRTD
;
A
#
# COMPACT_ATOMS: atom_id res chain seq x y z
N MET A 1 41.85 -6.25 58.02
CA MET A 1 40.67 -5.56 57.49
C MET A 1 40.70 -5.70 55.97
N LEU A 2 39.82 -6.54 55.44
CA LEU A 2 39.73 -6.95 54.04
C LEU A 2 38.37 -6.44 53.54
N ARG A 3 38.34 -5.52 52.57
CA ARG A 3 37.20 -5.26 51.68
C ARG A 3 37.50 -4.05 50.80
N LEU A 4 37.63 -4.29 49.49
CA LEU A 4 36.90 -3.59 48.42
C LEU A 4 37.54 -3.96 47.07
N LEU A 5 37.05 -5.07 46.52
CA LEU A 5 37.15 -5.44 45.11
C LEU A 5 35.74 -5.90 44.72
N PHE A 6 35.37 -5.69 43.45
CA PHE A 6 34.07 -5.94 42.79
C PHE A 6 33.05 -4.78 42.92
N ALA A 7 32.42 -4.26 41.86
CA ALA A 7 32.30 -4.71 40.48
C ALA A 7 32.04 -3.52 39.54
N LEU A 8 32.84 -3.40 38.48
CA LEU A 8 32.49 -2.65 37.26
C LEU A 8 31.84 -3.67 36.32
N LEU A 9 30.50 -3.76 36.36
CA LEU A 9 29.73 -4.52 35.39
C LEU A 9 29.56 -3.65 34.14
N LEU A 10 30.18 -4.10 33.07
CA LEU A 10 30.09 -3.53 31.73
C LEU A 10 28.63 -3.52 31.25
N CYS A 11 28.04 -2.34 31.08
CA CYS A 11 26.95 -2.13 30.13
C CYS A 11 27.55 -2.16 28.72
N ALA A 12 27.84 -3.35 28.21
CA ALA A 12 28.01 -3.51 26.77
C ALA A 12 26.60 -3.43 26.14
N PRO A 13 26.36 -2.54 25.16
CA PRO A 13 25.14 -2.62 24.38
C PRO A 13 25.15 -3.97 23.66
N LEU A 14 24.17 -4.82 23.96
CA LEU A 14 23.88 -5.97 23.11
C LEU A 14 23.55 -5.41 21.74
N ALA A 15 24.50 -5.49 20.81
CA ALA A 15 24.18 -5.37 19.40
C ALA A 15 23.22 -6.53 19.10
N ALA A 16 21.93 -6.22 19.00
CA ALA A 16 20.98 -7.17 18.46
C ALA A 16 21.41 -7.41 17.01
N ASP A 17 21.89 -8.62 16.70
CA ASP A 17 22.04 -9.04 15.30
C ASP A 17 20.69 -8.80 14.63
N ALA A 18 20.72 -8.17 13.46
CA ALA A 18 19.51 -7.96 12.66
C ALA A 18 18.93 -9.34 12.30
N ALA A 19 17.83 -9.71 12.97
CA ALA A 19 17.18 -10.98 12.71
C ALA A 19 16.56 -10.97 11.31
N VAL A 20 16.83 -12.02 10.53
CA VAL A 20 16.15 -12.26 9.26
C VAL A 20 14.67 -12.52 9.55
N LEU A 21 13.79 -11.71 8.96
CA LEU A 21 12.35 -11.88 9.11
C LEU A 21 11.90 -13.17 8.41
N SER A 22 10.89 -13.83 8.99
CA SER A 22 10.12 -14.85 8.27
C SER A 22 9.40 -14.24 7.06
N MET A 23 8.87 -15.08 6.16
CA MET A 23 8.12 -14.61 5.00
C MET A 23 6.86 -13.84 5.41
N GLU A 24 6.17 -14.31 6.46
CA GLU A 24 4.99 -13.65 7.02
C GLU A 24 5.33 -12.27 7.59
N GLU A 25 6.39 -12.18 8.40
CA GLU A 25 6.85 -10.92 8.98
C GLU A 25 7.36 -9.95 7.91
N THR A 26 7.98 -10.48 6.85
CA THR A 26 8.43 -9.68 5.70
C THR A 26 7.22 -9.11 4.96
N PHE A 27 6.20 -9.92 4.67
CA PHE A 27 4.94 -9.44 4.09
C PHE A 27 4.30 -8.35 4.98
N ALA A 28 4.18 -8.61 6.27
CA ALA A 28 3.58 -7.66 7.22
C ALA A 28 4.36 -6.34 7.21
N ALA A 29 5.70 -6.39 7.25
CA ALA A 29 6.53 -5.21 7.19
C ALA A 29 6.33 -4.43 5.87
N TYR A 30 6.36 -5.09 4.71
CA TYR A 30 6.02 -4.43 3.43
C TYR A 30 4.66 -3.74 3.49
N ALA A 31 3.62 -4.46 3.93
CA ALA A 31 2.26 -3.93 3.99
C ALA A 31 2.17 -2.69 4.90
N HIS A 32 2.79 -2.73 6.08
CA HIS A 32 2.81 -1.61 7.02
C HIS A 32 3.59 -0.40 6.49
N VAL A 33 4.74 -0.60 5.84
CA VAL A 33 5.47 0.50 5.22
C VAL A 33 4.63 1.14 4.11
N ILE A 34 4.07 0.32 3.22
CA ILE A 34 3.32 0.78 2.05
C ILE A 34 2.05 1.54 2.46
N THR A 35 1.32 1.01 3.45
CA THR A 35 0.00 1.54 3.82
C THR A 35 0.03 2.61 4.91
N GLN A 36 0.95 2.49 5.87
CA GLN A 36 0.96 3.32 7.08
C GLN A 36 2.21 4.18 7.23
N ASN A 37 3.18 4.08 6.30
CA ASN A 37 4.49 4.71 6.44
C ASN A 37 5.18 4.35 7.78
N ASP A 38 4.94 3.13 8.28
CA ASP A 38 5.37 2.69 9.61
C ASP A 38 6.90 2.62 9.70
N GLU A 39 7.49 3.47 10.54
CA GLU A 39 8.95 3.59 10.69
C GLU A 39 9.60 2.38 11.37
N ASP A 40 8.88 1.70 12.26
CA ASP A 40 9.37 0.47 12.91
C ASP A 40 9.39 -0.67 11.87
N ALA A 41 8.33 -0.79 11.07
CA ALA A 41 8.27 -1.72 9.95
C ALA A 41 9.35 -1.42 8.89
N LYS A 42 9.59 -0.15 8.56
CA LYS A 42 10.69 0.26 7.66
C LYS A 42 12.03 -0.19 8.22
N THR A 43 12.26 0.05 9.51
CA THR A 43 13.52 -0.31 10.17
C THR A 43 13.71 -1.82 10.18
N ALA A 44 12.69 -2.60 10.54
CA ALA A 44 12.73 -4.05 10.54
C ALA A 44 12.98 -4.62 9.13
N LEU A 45 12.21 -4.18 8.13
CA LEU A 45 12.34 -4.64 6.75
C LEU A 45 13.71 -4.30 6.17
N ARG A 46 14.19 -3.07 6.37
CA ARG A 46 15.51 -2.63 5.92
C ARG A 46 16.63 -3.42 6.57
N SER A 47 16.52 -3.65 7.88
CA SER A 47 17.52 -4.43 8.63
C SER A 47 17.58 -5.87 8.15
N SER A 48 16.42 -6.49 7.90
CA SER A 48 16.34 -7.84 7.32
C SER A 48 16.95 -7.88 5.91
N LEU A 49 16.57 -6.96 5.02
CA LEU A 49 17.11 -6.88 3.65
C LEU A 49 18.64 -6.74 3.62
N ARG A 50 19.20 -5.96 4.55
CA ARG A 50 20.66 -5.74 4.66
C ARG A 50 21.45 -6.95 5.17
N THR A 51 20.78 -8.04 5.54
CA THR A 51 21.46 -9.32 5.82
C THR A 51 21.85 -10.07 4.55
N ALA A 52 21.36 -9.66 3.38
CA ALA A 52 21.84 -10.16 2.09
C ALA A 52 23.32 -9.81 1.89
N ASP A 53 24.01 -10.58 1.05
CA ASP A 53 25.42 -10.36 0.73
C ASP A 53 25.61 -8.97 0.07
N PRO A 54 26.30 -8.03 0.73
CA PRO A 54 26.44 -6.66 0.23
C PRO A 54 27.29 -6.57 -1.04
N ASP A 55 28.15 -7.55 -1.34
CA ASP A 55 28.93 -7.55 -2.58
C ASP A 55 28.03 -7.84 -3.80
N ASN A 56 26.95 -8.60 -3.58
CA ASN A 56 25.99 -8.97 -4.61
C ASN A 56 24.73 -8.07 -4.62
N TYR A 57 24.39 -7.48 -3.46
CA TYR A 57 23.15 -6.73 -3.26
C TYR A 57 23.38 -5.44 -2.41
N PRO A 58 24.26 -4.52 -2.85
CA PRO A 58 24.72 -3.41 -2.01
C PRO A 58 23.60 -2.46 -1.54
N ASP A 59 22.58 -2.24 -2.36
CA ASP A 59 21.54 -1.21 -2.12
C ASP A 59 20.16 -1.81 -1.85
N ILE A 60 20.06 -3.13 -1.59
CA ILE A 60 18.75 -3.79 -1.47
C ILE A 60 17.89 -3.24 -0.33
N GLY A 61 18.51 -2.76 0.75
CA GLY A 61 17.79 -2.14 1.87
C GLY A 61 17.15 -0.79 1.53
N ASP A 62 17.63 -0.10 0.49
CA ASP A 62 17.20 1.26 0.16
C ASP A 62 15.88 1.26 -0.62
N VAL A 63 15.46 0.10 -1.16
CA VAL A 63 14.12 -0.08 -1.74
C VAL A 63 13.00 0.34 -0.78
N VAL A 64 13.24 0.19 0.53
CA VAL A 64 12.27 0.49 1.60
C VAL A 64 11.86 1.96 1.59
N ASP A 65 12.74 2.88 1.17
CA ASP A 65 12.46 4.32 1.15
C ASP A 65 11.46 4.71 0.05
N ALA A 66 11.34 3.90 -1.00
CA ALA A 66 10.43 4.11 -2.11
C ALA A 66 9.07 3.41 -1.93
N LEU A 67 8.88 2.65 -0.84
CA LEU A 67 7.68 1.82 -0.66
C LEU A 67 6.44 2.61 -0.27
N TYR A 68 6.58 3.77 0.39
CA TYR A 68 5.41 4.49 0.85
C TYR A 68 4.64 5.11 -0.32
N ALA A 69 3.51 4.49 -0.68
CA ALA A 69 2.76 4.84 -1.88
C ALA A 69 1.80 6.03 -1.68
N PHE A 70 1.46 6.36 -0.43
CA PHE A 70 0.39 7.31 -0.13
C PHE A 70 0.87 8.72 0.22
N GLU A 71 2.17 9.01 0.15
CA GLU A 71 2.75 10.30 0.57
C GLU A 71 2.03 11.50 -0.05
N ASN A 72 1.83 11.43 -1.37
CA ASN A 72 1.27 12.51 -2.17
C ASN A 72 -0.18 12.24 -2.59
N LEU A 73 -0.86 11.30 -1.93
CA LEU A 73 -2.19 10.83 -2.35
C LEU A 73 -3.23 11.97 -2.38
N ALA A 74 -3.21 12.85 -1.39
CA ALA A 74 -4.13 14.00 -1.33
C ALA A 74 -3.60 15.24 -2.10
N THR A 75 -2.43 15.17 -2.72
CA THR A 75 -1.83 16.30 -3.44
C THR A 75 -2.69 16.66 -4.65
N GLY A 76 -3.10 17.93 -4.73
CA GLY A 76 -3.97 18.43 -5.81
C GLY A 76 -5.48 18.36 -5.51
N PHE A 77 -5.87 17.81 -4.35
CA PHE A 77 -7.25 17.89 -3.87
C PHE A 77 -7.44 19.09 -2.94
N GLU A 78 -8.53 19.82 -3.12
CA GLU A 78 -8.98 20.85 -2.15
C GLU A 78 -9.77 20.20 -1.00
N GLU A 79 -9.95 20.96 0.09
CA GLU A 79 -10.85 20.53 1.16
C GLU A 79 -12.32 20.54 0.68
N PRO A 80 -13.17 19.59 1.12
CA PRO A 80 -12.92 18.57 2.16
C PRO A 80 -12.31 17.24 1.67
N ALA A 81 -12.00 17.11 0.37
CA ALA A 81 -11.56 15.83 -0.20
C ALA A 81 -10.18 15.42 0.30
N ALA A 82 -9.23 16.37 0.38
CA ALA A 82 -7.89 16.09 0.88
C ALA A 82 -7.90 15.50 2.30
N SER A 83 -8.66 16.08 3.23
CA SER A 83 -8.79 15.56 4.59
C SER A 83 -9.42 14.16 4.62
N ALA A 84 -10.51 13.93 3.87
CA ALA A 84 -11.19 12.63 3.83
C ALA A 84 -10.28 11.52 3.29
N ILE A 85 -9.51 11.82 2.24
CA ILE A 85 -8.52 10.92 1.66
C ILE A 85 -7.43 10.56 2.68
N ASN A 86 -6.85 11.56 3.35
CA ASN A 86 -5.81 11.35 4.36
C ASN A 86 -6.31 10.55 5.57
N ALA A 87 -7.54 10.80 6.02
CA ALA A 87 -8.11 10.05 7.14
C ALA A 87 -8.39 8.59 6.78
N ARG A 88 -8.88 8.31 5.57
CA ARG A 88 -9.29 6.96 5.18
C ARG A 88 -8.15 6.09 4.66
N ARG A 89 -7.03 6.66 4.17
CA ARG A 89 -5.84 5.85 3.86
C ARG A 89 -5.27 5.16 5.11
N GLU A 90 -5.37 5.80 6.28
CA GLU A 90 -4.84 5.27 7.55
C GLU A 90 -5.62 4.04 8.04
N THR A 91 -6.83 3.81 7.52
CA THR A 91 -7.62 2.62 7.88
C THR A 91 -7.36 1.43 6.96
N ILE A 92 -6.43 1.55 5.99
CA ILE A 92 -6.09 0.46 5.08
C ILE A 92 -5.19 -0.53 5.80
N HIS A 93 -5.64 -1.78 5.88
CA HIS A 93 -4.88 -2.85 6.54
C HIS A 93 -4.90 -4.11 5.70
N CYS A 94 -3.73 -4.73 5.56
CA CYS A 94 -3.57 -5.99 4.86
C CYS A 94 -3.27 -7.12 5.85
N ARG A 95 -3.82 -8.30 5.59
CA ARG A 95 -3.55 -9.53 6.34
C ARG A 95 -3.25 -10.68 5.40
N VAL A 96 -2.42 -11.58 5.87
CA VAL A 96 -2.19 -12.87 5.24
C VAL A 96 -3.45 -13.73 5.38
N VAL A 97 -3.80 -14.43 4.30
CA VAL A 97 -4.82 -15.47 4.28
C VAL A 97 -4.16 -16.84 4.24
N ARG A 98 -3.10 -17.01 3.44
CA ARG A 98 -2.41 -18.27 3.24
C ARG A 98 -0.97 -18.04 2.88
N ILE A 99 -0.08 -18.91 3.39
CA ILE A 99 1.34 -18.94 3.03
C ILE A 99 1.66 -20.34 2.52
N GLU A 100 2.37 -20.39 1.41
CA GLU A 100 2.98 -21.60 0.87
C GLU A 100 4.48 -21.34 0.71
N GLU A 101 5.32 -22.09 1.44
CA GLU A 101 6.77 -22.03 1.30
C GLU A 101 7.26 -23.32 0.65
N ASP A 102 8.06 -23.17 -0.41
CA ASP A 102 8.83 -24.26 -0.99
C ASP A 102 10.29 -24.08 -0.61
N SER A 103 10.69 -24.82 0.44
CA SER A 103 12.06 -24.80 0.96
C SER A 103 13.09 -25.30 -0.05
N SER A 104 12.68 -26.06 -1.09
CA SER A 104 13.60 -26.58 -2.10
C SER A 104 13.92 -25.58 -3.21
N SER A 105 13.02 -24.63 -3.45
CA SER A 105 13.18 -23.60 -4.49
C SER A 105 13.50 -22.21 -3.93
N HIS A 106 13.64 -22.07 -2.60
CA HIS A 106 13.86 -20.80 -1.90
C HIS A 106 12.81 -19.74 -2.26
N ARG A 107 11.59 -20.20 -2.55
CA ARG A 107 10.45 -19.41 -2.99
C ARG A 107 9.24 -19.68 -2.12
N GLY A 108 8.34 -18.70 -2.09
CA GLY A 108 7.07 -18.83 -1.42
C GLY A 108 6.02 -17.93 -2.01
N VAL A 109 4.78 -18.16 -1.61
CA VAL A 109 3.61 -17.43 -2.07
C VAL A 109 2.80 -17.03 -0.87
N VAL A 110 2.39 -15.77 -0.83
CA VAL A 110 1.47 -15.23 0.16
C VAL A 110 0.19 -14.81 -0.56
N ASP A 111 -0.92 -15.46 -0.22
CA ASP A 111 -2.25 -14.97 -0.57
C ASP A 111 -2.70 -14.03 0.56
N TYR A 112 -3.17 -12.83 0.21
CA TYR A 112 -3.48 -11.79 1.17
C TYR A 112 -4.75 -11.02 0.81
N GLN A 113 -5.29 -10.34 1.82
CA GLN A 113 -6.44 -9.46 1.70
C GLN A 113 -6.14 -8.12 2.34
N CYS A 114 -6.51 -7.04 1.67
CA CYS A 114 -6.51 -5.70 2.22
C CYS A 114 -7.93 -5.18 2.38
N ALA A 115 -8.26 -4.68 3.56
CA ALA A 115 -9.47 -3.91 3.80
C ALA A 115 -9.19 -2.44 3.44
N LEU A 116 -10.10 -1.83 2.69
CA LEU A 116 -9.99 -0.45 2.22
C LEU A 116 -11.39 0.15 1.96
N PRO A 117 -11.54 1.48 1.97
CA PRO A 117 -12.84 2.12 1.78
C PRO A 117 -13.47 1.81 0.41
N ASP A 118 -14.75 1.44 0.39
CA ASP A 118 -15.54 1.32 -0.83
C ASP A 118 -16.01 2.69 -1.33
N VAL A 119 -15.36 3.20 -2.39
CA VAL A 119 -15.70 4.48 -3.01
C VAL A 119 -16.70 4.36 -4.17
N SER A 120 -17.21 3.16 -4.46
CA SER A 120 -18.10 2.91 -5.60
C SER A 120 -19.38 3.77 -5.57
N GLY A 121 -19.84 4.17 -4.39
CA GLY A 121 -20.98 5.07 -4.19
C GLY A 121 -20.80 6.47 -4.82
N ALA A 122 -19.57 6.89 -5.14
CA ALA A 122 -19.31 8.17 -5.79
C ALA A 122 -19.32 8.11 -7.33
N PHE A 123 -19.51 6.93 -7.93
CA PHE A 123 -19.45 6.74 -9.39
C PHE A 123 -20.43 7.65 -10.15
N ASP A 124 -21.67 7.77 -9.68
CA ASP A 124 -22.68 8.59 -10.35
C ASP A 124 -22.31 10.07 -10.36
N ALA A 125 -21.78 10.58 -9.25
CA ALA A 125 -21.29 11.96 -9.15
C ALA A 125 -20.07 12.20 -10.05
N TYR A 126 -19.17 11.22 -10.16
CA TYR A 126 -18.05 11.28 -11.09
C TYR A 126 -18.52 11.36 -12.54
N ARG A 127 -19.47 10.49 -12.92
CA ARG A 127 -20.06 10.47 -14.26
C ARG A 127 -20.74 11.79 -14.61
N GLU A 128 -21.49 12.38 -13.67
CA GLU A 128 -22.11 13.69 -13.84
C GLU A 128 -21.06 14.80 -14.03
N ASN A 129 -20.02 14.81 -13.20
CA ASN A 129 -18.91 15.75 -13.34
C ASN A 129 -18.24 15.65 -14.72
N LEU A 130 -17.96 14.43 -15.19
CA LEU A 130 -17.37 14.22 -16.51
C LEU A 130 -18.28 14.70 -17.64
N ALA A 131 -19.59 14.45 -17.55
CA ALA A 131 -20.57 14.92 -18.52
C ALA A 131 -20.65 16.45 -18.56
N ARG A 132 -20.70 17.10 -17.40
CA ARG A 132 -20.73 18.57 -17.28
C ARG A 132 -19.43 19.21 -17.78
N SER A 133 -18.28 18.63 -17.44
CA SER A 133 -16.97 19.08 -17.94
C SER A 133 -16.90 19.03 -19.46
N ARG A 134 -17.37 17.93 -20.08
CA ARG A 134 -17.46 17.79 -21.55
C ARG A 134 -18.41 18.78 -22.20
N ALA A 135 -19.44 19.24 -21.48
CA ALA A 135 -20.37 20.29 -21.92
C ALA A 135 -19.86 21.72 -21.68
N GLY A 136 -18.63 21.89 -21.17
CA GLY A 136 -18.02 23.19 -20.90
C GLY A 136 -18.27 23.75 -19.49
N ASP A 137 -18.86 22.95 -18.59
CA ASP A 137 -19.19 23.28 -17.19
C ASP A 137 -19.76 24.70 -16.99
N PRO A 138 -21.02 24.95 -17.39
CA PRO A 138 -21.58 26.31 -17.44
C PRO A 138 -21.58 27.04 -16.10
N ASP A 139 -21.71 26.32 -14.99
CA ASP A 139 -21.70 26.87 -13.63
C ASP A 139 -20.30 26.90 -12.99
N GLY A 140 -19.31 26.27 -13.63
CA GLY A 140 -17.91 26.21 -13.16
C GLY A 140 -17.70 25.47 -11.84
N ASP A 141 -18.64 24.62 -11.42
CA ASP A 141 -18.63 23.96 -10.12
C ASP A 141 -18.77 22.44 -10.14
N ALA A 142 -18.71 21.80 -11.33
CA ALA A 142 -18.88 20.36 -11.47
C ALA A 142 -17.83 19.58 -10.66
N LEU A 143 -16.56 19.97 -10.78
CA LEU A 143 -15.46 19.31 -10.07
C LEU A 143 -15.61 19.49 -8.55
N ARG A 144 -15.89 20.71 -8.10
CA ARG A 144 -16.07 21.01 -6.67
C ARG A 144 -17.23 20.20 -6.07
N THR A 145 -18.34 20.08 -6.80
CA THR A 145 -19.50 19.30 -6.38
C THR A 145 -19.15 17.82 -6.26
N PHE A 146 -18.47 17.26 -7.27
CA PHE A 146 -18.00 15.88 -7.23
C PHE A 146 -17.04 15.64 -6.06
N LEU A 147 -16.06 16.52 -5.85
CA LEU A 147 -15.10 16.38 -4.74
C LEU A 147 -15.79 16.42 -3.37
N GLY A 148 -16.84 17.23 -3.20
CA GLY A 148 -17.65 17.23 -1.99
C GLY A 148 -18.38 15.90 -1.75
N ILE A 149 -18.98 15.32 -2.80
CA ILE A 149 -19.66 14.02 -2.73
C ILE A 149 -18.66 12.89 -2.49
N TYR A 150 -17.52 12.93 -3.18
CA TYR A 150 -16.45 11.96 -3.03
C TYR A 150 -15.87 11.97 -1.60
N ALA A 151 -15.64 13.16 -1.03
CA ALA A 151 -15.22 13.30 0.36
C ALA A 151 -16.25 12.74 1.35
N ALA A 152 -17.55 12.99 1.12
CA ALA A 152 -18.61 12.40 1.94
C ALA A 152 -18.64 10.87 1.82
N THR A 153 -18.54 10.36 0.60
CA THR A 153 -18.48 8.92 0.32
C THR A 153 -17.32 8.28 1.04
N LEU A 154 -16.11 8.82 0.95
CA LEU A 154 -14.93 8.33 1.65
C LEU A 154 -15.14 8.24 3.17
N ARG A 155 -15.68 9.30 3.78
CA ARG A 155 -15.90 9.35 5.24
C ARG A 155 -16.85 8.26 5.73
N ASP A 156 -17.90 7.99 4.98
CA ASP A 156 -18.96 7.06 5.37
C ASP A 156 -18.81 5.66 4.74
N ALA A 157 -17.80 5.46 3.89
CA ALA A 157 -17.60 4.25 3.10
C ALA A 157 -17.39 3.03 4.01
N PRO A 158 -18.16 1.94 3.81
CA PRO A 158 -17.81 0.65 4.40
C PRO A 158 -16.49 0.14 3.82
N ASP A 159 -15.87 -0.83 4.48
CA ASP A 159 -14.69 -1.48 3.92
C ASP A 159 -15.09 -2.50 2.84
N THR A 160 -14.42 -2.43 1.70
CA THR A 160 -14.35 -3.51 0.70
C THR A 160 -13.08 -4.32 0.89
N THR A 161 -12.95 -5.44 0.17
CA THR A 161 -11.79 -6.34 0.26
C THR A 161 -11.07 -6.43 -1.08
N TYR A 162 -9.83 -5.97 -1.11
CA TYR A 162 -8.89 -6.28 -2.19
C TYR A 162 -8.20 -7.61 -1.89
N THR A 163 -8.25 -8.56 -2.82
CA THR A 163 -7.60 -9.88 -2.68
C THR A 163 -6.53 -10.05 -3.74
N ALA A 164 -5.35 -10.50 -3.34
CA ALA A 164 -4.24 -10.71 -4.25
C ALA A 164 -3.27 -11.78 -3.75
N ARG A 165 -2.28 -12.04 -4.60
CA ARG A 165 -1.17 -12.98 -4.37
C ARG A 165 0.15 -12.22 -4.58
N ALA A 166 1.13 -12.53 -3.74
CA ALA A 166 2.50 -12.06 -3.91
C ALA A 166 3.48 -13.23 -3.83
N GLU A 167 4.38 -13.31 -4.80
CA GLU A 167 5.51 -14.23 -4.80
C GLU A 167 6.67 -13.63 -4.01
N PHE A 168 7.31 -14.46 -3.19
CA PHE A 168 8.49 -14.14 -2.41
C PHE A 168 9.64 -15.06 -2.80
N SER A 169 10.85 -14.53 -2.77
CA SER A 169 12.09 -15.28 -2.98
C SER A 169 13.15 -14.89 -1.95
N ARG A 170 13.99 -15.84 -1.55
CA ARG A 170 15.19 -15.50 -0.78
C ARG A 170 16.21 -14.79 -1.65
N VAL A 171 16.85 -13.78 -1.08
CA VAL A 171 17.95 -13.05 -1.72
C VAL A 171 19.25 -13.85 -1.50
N GLY A 172 19.52 -14.78 -2.42
CA GLY A 172 20.57 -15.79 -2.26
C GLY A 172 20.12 -16.99 -1.41
N ASP A 173 20.98 -18.01 -1.27
CA ASP A 173 20.60 -19.35 -0.77
C ASP A 173 20.02 -19.35 0.67
N ASN A 174 20.45 -18.41 1.52
CA ASN A 174 19.99 -18.28 2.92
C ASN A 174 19.65 -16.83 3.30
N GLY A 175 19.47 -15.96 2.32
CA GLY A 175 19.23 -14.55 2.59
C GLY A 175 17.80 -14.23 3.00
N PRO A 176 17.51 -12.94 3.18
CA PRO A 176 16.20 -12.45 3.57
C PRO A 176 15.17 -12.67 2.46
N TRP A 177 13.90 -12.69 2.84
CA TRP A 177 12.80 -12.69 1.88
C TRP A 177 12.64 -11.32 1.23
N SER A 178 12.35 -11.30 -0.06
CA SER A 178 11.95 -10.11 -0.80
C SER A 178 10.84 -10.46 -1.80
N SER A 179 10.09 -9.45 -2.23
CA SER A 179 9.01 -9.62 -3.21
C SER A 179 8.94 -8.41 -4.13
N ALA A 180 9.04 -8.66 -5.44
CA ALA A 180 8.80 -7.63 -6.45
C ALA A 180 7.30 -7.28 -6.53
N ASP A 181 6.40 -8.25 -6.27
CA ASP A 181 4.95 -8.03 -6.30
C ASP A 181 4.50 -7.02 -5.23
N MET A 182 5.13 -7.08 -4.05
CA MET A 182 4.84 -6.12 -2.98
C MET A 182 5.19 -4.69 -3.36
N LEU A 183 6.13 -4.45 -4.29
CA LEU A 183 6.44 -3.10 -4.78
C LEU A 183 5.25 -2.46 -5.52
N PHE A 184 4.32 -3.28 -6.04
CA PHE A 184 3.12 -2.81 -6.75
C PHE A 184 1.88 -2.73 -5.87
N LEU A 185 1.92 -3.24 -4.63
CA LEU A 185 0.76 -3.23 -3.73
C LEU A 185 0.20 -1.83 -3.57
N GLY A 186 1.05 -0.84 -3.31
CA GLY A 186 0.63 0.55 -3.11
C GLY A 186 -0.10 1.12 -4.33
N LEU A 187 0.43 0.89 -5.54
CA LEU A 187 -0.22 1.30 -6.79
C LEU A 187 -1.58 0.62 -6.98
N ASN A 188 -1.69 -0.65 -6.64
CA ASN A 188 -2.94 -1.39 -6.79
C ASN A 188 -4.01 -0.88 -5.80
N LEU A 189 -3.63 -0.63 -4.53
CA LEU A 189 -4.54 -0.05 -3.54
C LEU A 189 -4.95 1.39 -3.91
N LEU A 190 -4.06 2.17 -4.52
CA LEU A 190 -4.37 3.50 -5.04
C LEU A 190 -5.44 3.47 -6.14
N LYS A 191 -5.39 2.48 -7.03
CA LYS A 191 -6.40 2.31 -8.09
C LYS A 191 -7.77 1.95 -7.54
N GLU A 192 -7.83 1.20 -6.44
CA GLU A 192 -9.08 0.90 -5.75
C GLU A 192 -9.63 2.13 -5.01
N LEU A 193 -8.74 2.91 -4.36
CA LEU A 193 -9.14 4.10 -3.64
C LEU A 193 -9.54 5.25 -4.58
N MET A 194 -8.90 5.38 -5.75
CA MET A 194 -9.18 6.40 -6.76
C MET A 194 -9.44 5.75 -8.14
N PRO A 195 -10.57 5.07 -8.33
CA PRO A 195 -10.86 4.26 -9.52
C PRO A 195 -11.29 5.10 -10.75
N PHE A 196 -10.80 6.32 -10.89
CA PHE A 196 -11.26 7.26 -11.93
C PHE A 196 -11.00 6.73 -13.34
N SER A 197 -9.83 6.12 -13.60
CA SER A 197 -9.54 5.49 -14.90
C SER A 197 -10.50 4.35 -15.22
N ALA A 198 -10.81 3.50 -14.23
CA ALA A 198 -11.75 2.40 -14.42
C ALA A 198 -13.19 2.92 -14.63
N TRP A 199 -13.54 4.03 -13.98
CA TRP A 199 -14.82 4.70 -14.18
C TRP A 199 -14.93 5.34 -15.56
N ASP A 200 -13.87 5.97 -16.07
CA ASP A 200 -13.81 6.47 -17.44
C ASP A 200 -14.04 5.34 -18.46
N GLU A 201 -13.31 4.23 -18.33
CA GLU A 201 -13.46 3.05 -19.18
C GLU A 201 -14.89 2.50 -19.16
N ARG A 202 -15.49 2.41 -17.98
CA ARG A 202 -16.89 1.98 -17.81
C ARG A 202 -17.85 2.92 -18.54
N ILE A 203 -17.70 4.24 -18.39
CA ILE A 203 -18.57 5.24 -19.03
C ILE A 203 -18.49 5.13 -20.55
N GLU A 204 -17.29 4.93 -21.11
CA GLU A 204 -17.15 4.77 -22.57
C GLU A 204 -17.75 3.45 -23.07
N ALA A 205 -17.54 2.34 -22.35
CA ALA A 205 -18.14 1.05 -22.71
C ALA A 205 -19.69 1.08 -22.69
N GLU A 206 -20.29 1.81 -21.74
CA GLU A 206 -21.75 2.01 -21.65
C GLU A 206 -22.30 2.78 -22.86
N LYS A 207 -21.56 3.76 -23.41
CA LYS A 207 -21.96 4.50 -24.62
C LYS A 207 -21.94 3.63 -25.88
N ASP A 208 -20.88 2.85 -26.06
CA ASP A 208 -20.74 1.96 -27.23
C ASP A 208 -21.86 0.92 -27.26
N THR A 209 -22.21 0.37 -26.08
CA THR A 209 -23.32 -0.58 -25.93
C THR A 209 -24.66 0.07 -26.26
N HIS A 210 -24.88 1.33 -25.86
CA HIS A 210 -26.11 2.05 -26.18
C HIS A 210 -26.25 2.32 -27.68
N ARG A 211 -25.15 2.70 -28.35
CA ARG A 211 -25.11 2.95 -29.79
C ARG A 211 -25.45 1.70 -30.62
N VAL A 212 -24.87 0.55 -30.27
CA VAL A 212 -25.15 -0.74 -30.94
C VAL A 212 -26.60 -1.17 -30.78
N ARG A 213 -27.29 -0.75 -29.72
CA ARG A 213 -28.70 -1.12 -29.46
C ARG A 213 -29.70 -0.21 -30.20
N THR A 214 -29.26 0.98 -30.63
CA THR A 214 -30.11 1.97 -31.31
C THR A 214 -29.97 1.96 -32.83
N ASP A 215 -28.98 1.27 -33.37
CA ASP A 215 -28.77 0.99 -34.80
C ASP A 215 -29.48 -0.32 -35.23
#